data_AF-A0A0F4JYW1-F1
#
_entry.id   AF-A0A0F4JYW1-F1
#
_cell.length_a   1.000
_cell.length_b   1.000
_cell.length_c   1.000
_cell.angle_alpha   90.00
_cell.angle_beta   90.00
_cell.angle_gamma   90.00
#
_symmetry.space_group_name_H-M   'P 1'
#
loop_
_entity.id
_entity.type
_entity.pdbx_description
1 polymer ?
#
loop_
_entity_poly.entity_id
_entity_poly.type
_entity_poly.pdbx_seq_one_letter_code
_entity_poly.pdbx_strand_id
1 'polypeptide(L)'
;MLSSLGLSRSSRTPAGARPDTGPARPGPPEQPRTDSRCGPELSAPQGLEAQTCVLVSEGRTWGRSYYRNTSGRALDAVLTVMGPAGRTVQIRCAVAAGDEPGLCETPRGESAGAPDAYSAVAEFAVPDDEGRLLLRSGSNSPAPAGG
;
A
#
# COMPACT_ATOMS: atom_id res chain seq x y z
N MET A 1 -16.69 23.89 -72.07
CA MET A 1 -18.11 24.19 -71.81
C MET A 1 -18.26 24.23 -70.30
N LEU A 2 -18.03 25.40 -69.70
CA LEU A 2 -19.03 26.42 -69.33
C LEU A 2 -19.98 25.98 -68.20
N SER A 3 -19.91 26.75 -67.09
CA SER A 3 -21.05 27.27 -66.31
C SER A 3 -21.88 26.28 -65.49
N SER A 4 -22.43 26.56 -64.31
CA SER A 4 -22.42 27.73 -63.41
C SER A 4 -23.20 27.35 -62.15
N LEU A 5 -22.77 27.90 -61.01
CA LEU A 5 -23.58 28.47 -59.91
C LEU A 5 -24.64 27.60 -59.18
N GLY A 6 -24.49 27.55 -57.85
CA GLY A 6 -25.56 27.17 -56.93
C GLY A 6 -25.18 27.41 -55.48
N LEU A 7 -25.42 28.63 -54.99
CA LEU A 7 -25.27 29.05 -53.60
C LEU A 7 -26.18 28.23 -52.67
N SER A 8 -25.70 27.88 -51.48
CA SER A 8 -26.43 28.11 -50.23
C SER A 8 -25.55 27.89 -49.00
N ARG A 9 -24.95 28.99 -48.53
CA ARG A 9 -24.61 29.14 -47.10
C ARG A 9 -25.92 29.31 -46.36
N SER A 10 -26.33 28.30 -45.58
CA SER A 10 -27.29 28.49 -44.51
C SER A 10 -26.55 28.54 -43.19
N SER A 11 -26.38 29.77 -42.71
CA SER A 11 -25.99 30.12 -41.36
C SER A 11 -27.00 29.54 -40.37
N ARG A 12 -26.54 28.79 -39.37
CA ARG A 12 -27.20 28.74 -38.06
C ARG A 12 -26.13 28.71 -36.97
N THR A 13 -25.89 29.88 -36.42
CA THR A 13 -25.32 30.07 -35.09
C THR A 13 -26.20 29.33 -34.09
N PRO A 14 -25.70 28.35 -33.32
CA PRO A 14 -26.37 28.02 -32.08
C PRO A 14 -26.18 29.21 -31.14
N ALA A 15 -27.32 29.84 -30.83
CA ALA A 15 -27.45 30.79 -29.75
C ALA A 15 -26.85 30.22 -28.46
N GLY A 16 -26.28 31.11 -27.66
CA GLY A 16 -25.52 30.79 -26.45
C GLY A 16 -26.13 29.67 -25.61
N ALA A 17 -25.33 28.62 -25.40
CA ALA A 17 -25.56 27.68 -24.33
C ALA A 17 -25.51 28.48 -23.02
N ARG A 18 -26.67 28.62 -22.39
CA ARG A 18 -26.76 29.03 -20.99
C ARG A 18 -25.89 28.05 -20.17
N PRO A 19 -25.14 28.49 -19.16
CA PRO A 19 -24.59 27.54 -18.22
C PRO A 19 -25.78 26.83 -17.57
N ASP A 20 -25.91 25.53 -17.84
CA ASP A 20 -26.86 24.66 -17.15
C ASP A 20 -26.51 24.72 -15.67
N THR A 21 -27.22 25.58 -14.95
CA THR A 21 -27.18 25.67 -13.49
C THR A 21 -28.12 24.58 -12.96
N GLY A 22 -27.89 23.35 -13.39
CA GLY A 22 -28.48 22.19 -12.75
C GLY A 22 -27.84 22.02 -11.37
N PRO A 23 -28.58 21.54 -10.35
CA PRO A 23 -27.97 21.21 -9.07
C PRO A 23 -26.83 20.23 -9.34
N ALA A 24 -25.63 20.59 -8.88
CA ALA A 24 -24.46 19.72 -8.99
C ALA A 24 -24.83 18.36 -8.39
N ARG A 25 -24.77 17.32 -9.22
CA ARG A 25 -24.93 15.95 -8.72
C ARG A 25 -23.85 15.74 -7.65
N PRO A 26 -24.20 15.27 -6.45
CA PRO A 26 -23.20 14.90 -5.46
C PRO A 26 -22.18 13.99 -6.13
N GLY A 27 -20.90 14.33 -6.02
CA GLY A 27 -19.82 13.46 -6.47
C GLY A 27 -19.91 12.10 -5.76
N PRO A 28 -19.31 11.05 -6.32
CA PRO A 28 -19.21 9.78 -5.63
C PRO A 28 -18.59 9.99 -4.24
N PRO A 29 -19.03 9.24 -3.21
CA PRO A 29 -18.46 9.35 -1.89
C PRO A 29 -16.95 9.15 -1.96
N GLU A 30 -16.19 10.07 -1.34
CA GLU A 30 -14.75 9.98 -1.33
C GLU A 30 -14.33 8.77 -0.49
N GLN A 31 -13.63 7.83 -1.12
CA GLN A 31 -13.17 6.61 -0.44
C GLN A 31 -12.16 7.00 0.64
N PRO A 32 -12.21 6.39 1.84
CA PRO A 32 -11.24 6.65 2.88
C PRO A 32 -9.83 6.41 2.35
N ARG A 33 -9.00 7.46 2.35
CA ARG A 33 -7.60 7.30 1.98
C ARG A 33 -6.88 6.54 3.09
N THR A 34 -6.10 5.55 2.69
CA THR A 34 -5.18 4.86 3.59
C THR A 34 -3.81 5.45 3.37
N ASP A 35 -3.29 6.13 4.40
CA ASP A 35 -1.92 6.61 4.40
C ASP A 35 -0.99 5.43 4.71
N SER A 36 0.12 5.34 3.98
CA SER A 36 1.12 4.30 4.17
C SER A 36 2.51 4.90 4.34
N ARG A 37 3.27 4.33 5.28
CA ARG A 37 4.66 4.67 5.57
C ARG A 37 5.45 3.38 5.52
N CYS A 38 6.07 3.13 4.38
CA CYS A 38 6.80 1.91 4.10
C CYS A 38 8.31 2.13 4.21
N GLY A 39 9.01 1.09 4.65
CA GLY A 39 10.44 0.99 4.47
C GLY A 39 10.80 0.54 3.06
N PRO A 40 12.10 0.38 2.76
CA PRO A 40 12.54 -0.26 1.54
C PRO A 40 12.03 -1.70 1.44
N GLU A 41 11.91 -2.16 0.21
CA GLU A 41 11.90 -3.59 -0.06
C GLU A 41 13.30 -4.16 0.18
N LEU A 42 13.37 -5.27 0.92
CA LEU A 42 14.60 -5.96 1.24
C LEU A 42 14.51 -7.40 0.72
N SER A 43 15.64 -7.93 0.29
CA SER A 43 15.76 -9.31 -0.19
C SER A 43 16.81 -10.06 0.64
N ALA A 44 16.53 -11.32 0.93
CA ALA A 44 17.45 -12.26 1.54
C ALA A 44 17.96 -13.26 0.49
N PRO A 45 19.23 -13.70 0.55
CA PRO A 45 19.82 -14.64 -0.41
C PRO A 45 19.05 -15.96 -0.57
N GLN A 46 18.23 -16.32 0.42
CA GLN A 46 17.45 -17.54 0.43
C GLN A 46 16.18 -17.46 -0.45
N GLY A 47 15.97 -16.37 -1.20
CA GLY A 47 14.76 -16.20 -2.03
C GLY A 47 13.57 -15.69 -1.23
N LEU A 48 13.82 -14.78 -0.28
CA LEU A 48 12.77 -14.10 0.48
C LEU A 48 12.86 -12.60 0.22
N GLU A 49 11.75 -12.00 -0.19
CA GLU A 49 11.61 -10.54 -0.35
C GLU A 49 10.53 -10.05 0.60
N ALA A 50 10.73 -8.87 1.21
CA ALA A 50 9.72 -8.27 2.08
C ALA A 50 9.80 -6.74 2.14
N GLN A 51 8.62 -6.11 2.19
CA GLN A 51 8.44 -4.70 2.49
C GLN A 51 7.44 -4.53 3.62
N THR A 52 7.81 -3.76 4.64
CA THR A 52 6.96 -3.52 5.81
C THR A 52 6.49 -2.07 5.86
N CYS A 53 5.21 -1.88 6.14
CA CYS A 53 4.55 -0.58 6.21
C CYS A 53 3.77 -0.42 7.51
N VAL A 54 3.73 0.81 8.02
CA VAL A 54 2.67 1.26 8.92
C VAL A 54 1.57 1.90 8.07
N LEU A 55 0.32 1.60 8.41
CA LEU A 55 -0.85 2.08 7.71
C LEU A 55 -1.80 2.79 8.68
N VAL A 56 -2.37 3.89 8.20
CA VAL A 56 -3.35 4.69 8.96
C VAL A 56 -4.55 4.96 8.08
N SER A 57 -5.74 4.66 8.59
CA SER A 57 -7.00 5.03 7.95
C SER A 57 -8.12 5.10 8.99
N GLU A 58 -8.99 6.09 8.88
CA GLU A 58 -10.18 6.26 9.73
C GLU A 58 -9.90 6.18 11.23
N GLY A 59 -8.80 6.80 11.69
CA GLY A 59 -8.42 6.78 13.10
C GLY A 59 -7.89 5.43 13.60
N ARG A 60 -7.61 4.49 12.69
CA ARG A 60 -7.00 3.20 13.00
C ARG A 60 -5.57 3.12 12.47
N THR A 61 -4.71 2.44 13.22
CA THR A 61 -3.32 2.15 12.84
C THR A 61 -3.06 0.65 12.86
N TRP A 62 -2.31 0.16 11.87
CA TRP A 62 -1.86 -1.23 11.81
C TRP A 62 -0.57 -1.37 11.02
N GLY A 63 0.10 -2.52 11.18
CA GLY A 63 1.27 -2.90 10.40
C GLY A 63 0.86 -3.90 9.33
N ARG A 64 1.52 -3.81 8.18
CA ARG A 64 1.42 -4.82 7.12
C ARG A 64 2.81 -5.08 6.54
N SER A 65 3.14 -6.36 6.40
CA SER A 65 4.30 -6.81 5.65
C SER A 65 3.81 -7.52 4.40
N TYR A 66 4.29 -7.06 3.25
CA TYR A 66 4.19 -7.77 1.98
C TYR A 66 5.42 -8.65 1.82
N TYR A 67 5.26 -9.85 1.28
CA TYR A 67 6.39 -10.77 1.07
C TYR A 67 6.22 -11.64 -0.18
N ARG A 68 7.34 -12.17 -0.65
CA ARG A 68 7.43 -13.25 -1.66
C ARG A 68 8.45 -14.26 -1.18
N ASN A 69 8.11 -15.55 -1.19
CA ASN A 69 8.94 -16.61 -0.62
C ASN A 69 9.23 -17.71 -1.64
N THR A 70 10.23 -17.47 -2.49
CA THR A 70 10.71 -18.43 -3.49
C THR A 70 11.75 -19.40 -2.91
N SER A 71 11.97 -19.41 -1.59
CA SER A 71 12.95 -20.29 -0.92
C SER A 71 12.68 -21.79 -1.03
N GLY A 72 11.49 -22.17 -1.51
CA GLY A 72 11.07 -23.56 -1.63
C GLY A 72 10.62 -24.20 -0.31
N ARG A 73 10.56 -23.44 0.79
CA ARG A 73 10.10 -23.94 2.10
C ARG A 73 9.25 -22.91 2.84
N ALA A 74 8.36 -23.40 3.69
CA ALA A 74 7.58 -22.55 4.57
C ALA A 74 8.48 -21.87 5.62
N LEU A 75 8.17 -20.61 5.93
CA LEU A 75 8.84 -19.81 6.96
C LEU A 75 7.82 -19.32 7.99
N ASP A 76 8.34 -18.84 9.11
CA ASP A 76 7.59 -18.10 10.11
C ASP A 76 7.85 -16.61 9.95
N ALA A 77 6.80 -15.78 10.07
CA ALA A 77 6.93 -14.34 10.22
C ALA A 77 6.34 -13.86 11.53
N VAL A 78 7.04 -12.94 12.19
CA VAL A 78 6.49 -12.14 13.29
C VAL A 78 6.44 -10.70 12.83
N LEU A 79 5.24 -10.11 12.83
CA LEU A 79 5.06 -8.69 12.55
C LEU A 79 4.69 -7.95 13.82
N THR A 80 5.48 -6.94 14.16
CA THR A 80 5.35 -6.14 15.37
C THR A 80 5.18 -4.68 15.01
N VAL A 81 4.11 -4.06 15.49
CA VAL A 81 3.86 -2.61 15.45
C VAL A 81 4.19 -2.02 16.80
N MET A 82 5.09 -1.04 16.81
CA MET A 82 5.44 -0.24 17.97
C MET A 82 4.82 1.15 17.80
N GLY A 83 4.15 1.64 18.84
CA GLY A 83 3.48 2.92 18.84
C GLY A 83 3.73 3.72 20.11
N PRO A 84 3.10 4.90 20.24
CA PRO A 84 3.33 5.82 21.34
C PRO A 84 3.09 5.20 22.73
N ALA A 85 3.80 5.74 23.72
CA ALA A 85 3.79 5.26 25.11
C ALA A 85 4.16 3.77 25.27
N GLY A 86 5.00 3.24 24.38
CA GLY A 86 5.49 1.85 24.46
C GLY A 86 4.44 0.81 24.05
N ARG A 87 3.36 1.21 23.37
CA ARG A 87 2.36 0.26 22.86
C ARG A 87 2.99 -0.68 21.84
N THR A 88 2.66 -1.96 21.94
CA THR A 88 3.11 -2.98 20.99
C THR A 88 1.96 -3.90 20.62
N VAL A 89 1.80 -4.16 19.32
CA VAL A 89 0.86 -5.14 18.78
C VAL A 89 1.63 -6.10 17.90
N GLN A 90 1.46 -7.40 18.10
CA GLN A 90 2.23 -8.43 17.40
C GLN A 90 1.29 -9.50 16.83
N ILE A 91 1.65 -10.04 15.66
CA ILE A 91 1.03 -11.23 15.08
C ILE A 91 2.11 -12.19 14.56
N ARG A 92 1.82 -13.49 14.56
CA ARG A 92 2.61 -14.51 13.87
C ARG A 92 1.85 -14.98 12.63
N CYS A 93 2.55 -15.05 11.50
CA CYS A 93 2.00 -15.48 10.23
C CYS A 93 2.81 -16.67 9.69
N ALA A 94 2.11 -17.66 9.13
CA ALA A 94 2.75 -18.69 8.32
C ALA A 94 3.05 -18.12 6.92
N VAL A 95 4.27 -18.32 6.45
CA VAL A 95 4.76 -17.81 5.16
C VAL A 95 4.92 -19.00 4.22
N ALA A 96 3.90 -19.25 3.40
CA ALA A 96 3.95 -20.33 2.41
C ALA A 96 5.09 -20.12 1.41
N ALA A 97 5.67 -21.22 0.93
CA ALA A 97 6.58 -21.16 -0.21
C ALA A 97 5.79 -20.95 -1.49
N GLY A 98 6.33 -20.15 -2.39
CA GLY A 98 5.75 -19.86 -3.70
C GLY A 98 6.17 -18.50 -4.22
N ASP A 99 5.94 -18.32 -5.51
CA ASP A 99 6.15 -17.05 -6.20
C ASP A 99 4.90 -16.15 -6.11
N GLU A 100 3.86 -16.56 -5.40
CA GLU A 100 2.70 -15.69 -5.19
C GLU A 100 2.98 -14.67 -4.07
N PRO A 101 2.63 -13.37 -4.26
CA PRO A 101 2.71 -12.39 -3.19
C PRO A 101 1.83 -12.78 -2.00
N GLY A 102 2.38 -12.66 -0.79
CA GLY A 102 1.66 -12.84 0.46
C GLY A 102 1.63 -11.57 1.31
N LEU A 103 0.77 -11.59 2.34
CA LEU A 103 0.67 -10.51 3.31
C LEU A 103 0.56 -11.04 4.73
N CYS A 104 1.19 -10.34 5.66
CA CYS A 104 1.01 -10.50 7.11
C CYS A 104 0.53 -9.15 7.66
N GLU A 105 -0.57 -9.12 8.41
CA GLU A 105 -1.19 -7.87 8.87
C GLU A 105 -1.56 -7.97 10.36
N THR A 106 -1.22 -6.95 11.15
CA THR A 106 -1.69 -6.89 12.55
C THR A 106 -3.17 -6.51 12.60
N PRO A 107 -3.90 -6.87 13.68
CA PRO A 107 -5.21 -6.29 13.92
C PRO A 107 -5.17 -4.75 13.90
N ARG A 108 -6.22 -4.12 13.36
CA ARG A 108 -6.34 -2.66 13.35
C ARG A 108 -6.63 -2.15 14.75
N GLY A 109 -5.72 -1.37 15.31
CA GLY A 109 -5.89 -0.71 16.61
C GLY A 109 -6.30 0.75 16.46
N GLU A 110 -6.87 1.33 17.52
CA GLU A 110 -7.12 2.77 17.59
C GLU A 110 -5.78 3.53 17.52
N SER A 111 -5.74 4.58 16.70
CA SER A 111 -4.59 5.47 16.60
C SER A 111 -4.42 6.29 17.87
N ALA A 112 -3.17 6.48 18.27
CA ALA A 112 -2.75 7.25 19.42
C ALA A 112 -1.55 8.08 18.98
N GLY A 113 -1.67 9.41 19.03
CA GLY A 113 -0.60 10.31 18.58
C GLY A 113 -0.45 10.37 17.06
N ALA A 114 0.71 10.89 16.62
CA ALA A 114 0.97 11.14 15.20
C ALA A 114 1.43 9.86 14.46
N PRO A 115 1.13 9.71 13.16
CA PRO A 115 1.50 8.52 12.37
C PRO A 115 3.00 8.20 12.32
N ASP A 116 3.86 9.22 12.40
CA ASP A 116 5.33 9.08 12.41
C ASP A 116 5.88 8.60 13.75
N ALA A 117 5.05 8.59 14.81
CA ALA A 117 5.38 8.00 16.10
C ALA A 117 5.17 6.47 16.13
N TYR A 118 4.76 5.88 15.00
CA TYR A 118 4.62 4.44 14.81
C TYR A 118 5.73 3.88 13.93
N SER A 119 6.11 2.64 14.23
CA SER A 119 6.97 1.83 13.36
C SER A 119 6.49 0.38 13.34
N ALA A 120 6.78 -0.32 12.26
CA ALA A 120 6.48 -1.73 12.10
C ALA A 120 7.74 -2.49 11.67
N VAL A 121 7.94 -3.67 12.23
CA VAL A 121 9.04 -4.57 11.90
C VAL A 121 8.49 -5.97 11.67
N ALA A 122 8.82 -6.55 10.53
CA ALA A 122 8.59 -7.95 10.22
C ALA A 122 9.91 -8.73 10.29
N GLU A 123 9.93 -9.80 11.07
CA GLU A 123 11.05 -10.74 11.21
C GLU A 123 10.65 -12.09 10.65
N PHE A 124 11.40 -12.56 9.66
CA PHE A 124 11.16 -13.83 8.98
C PHE A 124 12.23 -14.84 9.36
N ALA A 125 11.81 -16.01 9.81
CA ALA A 125 12.68 -17.02 10.38
C ALA A 125 12.32 -18.43 9.92
N VAL A 126 13.27 -19.34 10.12
CA VAL A 126 13.05 -20.77 9.95
C VAL A 126 12.29 -21.34 11.16
N PRO A 127 11.17 -22.10 10.99
CA PRO A 127 10.31 -22.54 12.10
C PRO A 127 10.99 -23.40 13.18
N ASP A 128 12.01 -24.20 12.81
CA ASP A 128 12.58 -25.23 13.70
C ASP A 128 14.10 -25.12 13.91
N ASP A 129 14.77 -24.26 13.16
CA ASP A 129 16.25 -24.12 13.16
C ASP A 129 16.65 -23.02 14.16
N GLU A 130 16.23 -23.21 15.41
CA GLU A 130 16.33 -22.24 16.52
C GLU A 130 15.74 -20.85 16.21
N GLY A 131 14.87 -20.75 15.20
CA GLY A 131 14.36 -19.46 14.74
C GLY A 131 15.41 -18.63 14.02
N ARG A 132 16.37 -19.24 13.29
CA ARG A 132 17.36 -18.50 12.50
C ARG A 132 16.68 -17.45 11.64
N LEU A 133 16.97 -16.19 11.97
CA LEU A 133 16.47 -15.02 11.27
C LEU A 133 17.09 -14.96 9.86
N LEU A 134 16.22 -14.86 8.86
CA LEU A 134 16.63 -14.71 7.46
C LEU A 134 16.56 -13.25 7.02
N LEU A 135 15.51 -12.55 7.44
CA LEU A 135 15.26 -11.18 7.02
C LEU A 135 14.54 -10.41 8.12
N ARG A 136 14.97 -9.16 8.34
CA ARG A 136 14.27 -8.18 9.18
C ARG A 136 13.94 -6.95 8.34
N SER A 137 12.66 -6.76 8.05
CA SER A 137 12.13 -5.64 7.26
C SER A 137 11.45 -4.64 8.18
N GLY A 138 11.83 -3.37 8.11
CA GLY A 138 11.33 -2.32 9.00
C GLY A 138 10.75 -1.14 8.21
N SER A 139 9.64 -0.58 8.69
CA SER A 139 8.94 0.55 8.04
C SER A 139 9.69 1.87 8.09
N ASN A 140 10.74 1.95 8.90
CA ASN A 140 11.60 3.10 9.12
C ASN A 140 13.06 2.85 8.74
N SER A 141 13.36 1.72 8.07
CA SER A 141 14.71 1.46 7.59
C SER A 141 15.07 2.42 6.45
N PRO A 142 16.30 2.96 6.40
CA PRO A 142 16.76 3.71 5.24
C PRO A 142 16.85 2.77 4.03
N ALA A 143 16.62 3.30 2.82
CA ALA A 143 16.84 2.52 1.61
C ALA A 143 18.30 2.03 1.53
N PRO A 144 18.57 0.82 1.02
CA PRO A 144 19.93 0.36 0.79
C PRO A 144 20.64 1.36 -0.12
N ALA A 145 21.85 1.80 0.25
CA ALA A 145 22.69 2.57 -0.65
C ALA A 145 23.04 1.66 -1.83
N GLY A 146 22.59 2.00 -3.04
CA GLY A 146 22.93 1.27 -4.25
C GLY A 146 24.45 1.23 -4.41
N GLY A 147 25.03 0.03 -4.37
CA GLY A 147 26.44 -0.22 -4.62
C GLY A 147 26.71 -0.44 -6.11
#